data_AF-A0A9R0Z3U2-F1
#
_entry.id   AF-A0A9R0Z3U2-F1
#
_cell.length_a   1.000
_cell.length_b   1.000
_cell.length_c   1.000
_cell.angle_alpha   90.00
_cell.angle_beta   90.00
_cell.angle_gamma   90.00
#
_symmetry.space_group_name_H-M   'P 1'
#
loop_
_entity.id
_entity.type
_entity.pdbx_description
1 polymer ?
#
loop_
_entity_poly.entity_id
_entity_poly.type
_entity_poly.pdbx_seq_one_letter_code
_entity_poly.pdbx_strand_id
1 'polypeptide(L)'
;MGSDAAAVSTVREAARMTWEESKRVWGIGMPIAIAGLSIYAVGSVTTIFVGHLGNLPLAAASIGLSVFATFSLGFFLGMGSALETLCGQAFGAGQVSMLGVYLQRSWIILAVAALLMDGWRGWSMAAFNDMWAFVRLSLESAVMICLEIWYLSTITVLTGNLQDAQIAVDSLGVCMNINGWENMIFIGINAAISVRVSNELGAGRPRAAMHAVIVIIAESLLIGLLCMALVLIFRDNFAIIYTTDLELQHAVSKIAGLLGLTMVLNSVQPVVSGVAVGGGWQGLVAYINLGCYYVLGLPLGYLLGYKFNYGVGGIWAGMLCGIALQTLILLFIVWRTDWNAEAALASSRVQKWGGTDGTKPLLEDD
;
A
#
# COMPACT_ATOMS: atom_id res chain seq x y z
N MET A 1 -0.98 6.26 34.59
CA MET A 1 -0.35 7.41 33.90
C MET A 1 1.14 7.12 33.80
N GLY A 2 1.53 6.28 32.84
CA GLY A 2 2.94 5.98 32.56
C GLY A 2 3.53 7.10 31.71
N SER A 3 4.77 7.49 32.01
CA SER A 3 5.45 8.65 31.45
C SER A 3 5.38 8.69 29.93
N ASP A 4 4.69 9.71 29.42
CA ASP A 4 4.92 10.23 28.10
C ASP A 4 6.43 10.45 27.90
N ALA A 5 6.97 9.96 26.80
CA ALA A 5 8.38 10.07 26.45
C ALA A 5 8.93 11.48 26.76
N ALA A 6 10.02 11.53 27.52
CA ALA A 6 10.69 12.76 27.92
C ALA A 6 10.96 13.65 26.70
N ALA A 7 10.77 14.96 26.86
CA ALA A 7 11.04 15.94 25.80
C ALA A 7 12.49 15.79 25.32
N VAL A 8 12.66 15.57 24.03
CA VAL A 8 13.98 15.37 23.41
C VAL A 8 14.79 16.64 23.58
N SER A 9 15.88 16.56 24.35
CA SER A 9 16.66 17.73 24.76
C SER A 9 17.84 18.02 23.83
N THR A 10 18.27 17.03 23.04
CA THR A 10 19.43 17.15 22.15
C THR A 10 19.17 16.54 20.77
N VAL A 11 19.82 17.09 19.73
CA VAL A 11 19.78 16.57 18.35
C VAL A 11 20.27 15.12 18.29
N ARG A 12 21.23 14.75 19.14
CA ARG A 12 21.77 13.39 19.22
C ARG A 12 20.75 12.39 19.76
N GLU A 13 19.94 12.78 20.74
CA GLU A 13 18.84 11.97 21.25
C GLU A 13 17.73 11.82 20.20
N ALA A 14 17.39 12.90 19.49
CA ALA A 14 16.44 12.86 18.38
C ALA A 14 16.89 11.87 17.30
N ALA A 15 18.15 11.99 16.85
CA ALA A 15 18.72 11.10 15.85
C ALA A 15 18.75 9.64 16.31
N ARG A 16 19.05 9.38 17.58
CA ARG A 16 19.01 8.03 18.15
C ARG A 16 17.59 7.45 18.14
N MET A 17 16.60 8.23 18.57
CA MET A 17 15.19 7.81 18.56
C MET A 17 14.69 7.53 17.15
N THR A 18 14.97 8.42 16.19
CA THR A 18 14.64 8.22 14.77
C THR A 18 15.28 6.93 14.23
N TRP A 19 16.56 6.70 14.54
CA TRP A 19 17.28 5.50 14.10
C TRP A 19 16.73 4.21 14.71
N GLU A 20 16.38 4.23 16.00
CA GLU A 20 15.76 3.09 16.67
C GLU A 20 14.38 2.77 16.09
N GLU A 21 13.58 3.79 15.77
CA GLU A 21 12.26 3.57 15.18
C GLU A 21 12.36 3.07 13.74
N SER A 22 13.28 3.64 12.94
CA SER A 22 13.63 3.14 11.61
C SER A 22 13.98 1.65 11.63
N LYS A 23 14.89 1.24 12.53
CA LYS A 23 15.27 -0.17 12.71
C LYS A 23 14.09 -1.10 12.99
N ARG A 24 13.13 -0.66 13.80
CA ARG A 24 11.95 -1.47 14.14
C ARG A 24 11.05 -1.67 12.92
N VAL A 25 10.80 -0.60 12.18
CA VAL A 25 9.95 -0.67 10.98
C VAL A 25 10.64 -1.49 9.89
N TRP A 26 11.91 -1.22 9.59
CA TRP A 26 12.66 -1.99 8.60
C TRP A 26 12.90 -3.44 9.03
N GLY A 27 12.96 -3.74 10.32
CA GLY A 27 13.00 -5.12 10.83
C GLY A 27 11.77 -5.94 10.43
N ILE A 28 10.60 -5.30 10.26
CA ILE A 28 9.37 -5.94 9.78
C ILE A 28 9.27 -5.84 8.25
N GLY A 29 9.54 -4.65 7.70
CA GLY A 29 9.29 -4.35 6.29
C GLY A 29 10.31 -4.96 5.34
N MET A 30 11.58 -5.10 5.74
CA MET A 30 12.65 -5.58 4.85
C MET A 30 12.44 -7.03 4.40
N PRO A 31 12.10 -8.01 5.28
CA PRO A 31 11.77 -9.37 4.83
C PRO A 31 10.59 -9.42 3.86
N ILE A 32 9.54 -8.63 4.12
CA ILE A 32 8.35 -8.54 3.26
C ILE A 32 8.72 -7.94 1.90
N ALA A 33 9.50 -6.86 1.89
CA ALA A 33 10.00 -6.24 0.67
C ALA A 33 10.88 -7.21 -0.13
N ILE A 34 11.79 -7.95 0.50
CA ILE A 34 12.64 -8.94 -0.19
C ILE A 34 11.80 -10.06 -0.80
N ALA A 35 10.81 -10.58 -0.06
CA ALA A 35 9.89 -11.58 -0.58
C ALA A 35 9.08 -11.05 -1.77
N GLY A 36 8.52 -9.83 -1.65
CA GLY A 36 7.79 -9.17 -2.72
C GLY A 36 8.65 -8.93 -3.96
N LEU A 37 9.86 -8.41 -3.78
CA LEU A 37 10.85 -8.22 -4.85
C LEU A 37 11.19 -9.55 -5.54
N SER A 38 11.37 -10.63 -4.78
CA SER A 38 11.68 -11.96 -5.35
C SER A 38 10.56 -12.50 -6.20
N ILE A 39 9.31 -12.37 -5.74
CA ILE A 39 8.11 -12.77 -6.50
C ILE A 39 7.96 -11.90 -7.75
N TYR A 40 8.13 -10.59 -7.60
CA TYR A 40 8.00 -9.63 -8.71
C TYR A 40 9.08 -9.80 -9.78
N ALA A 41 10.31 -10.14 -9.37
CA ALA A 41 11.43 -10.36 -10.28
C ALA A 41 11.12 -11.42 -11.35
N VAL A 42 10.43 -12.51 -10.99
CA VAL A 42 10.03 -13.56 -11.93
C VAL A 42 9.11 -13.01 -13.03
N GLY A 43 8.13 -12.18 -12.63
CA GLY A 43 7.21 -11.53 -13.57
C GLY A 43 7.92 -10.49 -14.43
N SER A 44 8.76 -9.65 -13.83
CA SER A 44 9.52 -8.60 -14.54
C SER A 44 10.47 -9.17 -15.58
N VAL A 45 11.27 -10.19 -15.22
CA VAL A 45 12.16 -10.88 -16.17
C VAL A 45 11.38 -11.46 -17.33
N THR A 46 10.21 -12.06 -17.05
CA THR A 46 9.33 -12.58 -18.11
C THR A 46 8.88 -11.46 -19.06
N THR A 47 8.47 -10.30 -18.54
CA THR A 47 8.10 -9.13 -19.36
C THR A 47 9.27 -8.64 -20.22
N ILE A 48 10.49 -8.61 -19.66
CA ILE A 48 11.71 -8.24 -20.39
C ILE A 48 11.95 -9.21 -21.57
N PHE A 49 11.87 -10.53 -21.34
CA PHE A 49 12.05 -11.51 -22.42
C PHE A 49 10.95 -11.41 -23.48
N VAL A 50 9.69 -11.20 -23.08
CA VAL A 50 8.57 -11.04 -24.01
C VAL A 50 8.72 -9.77 -24.85
N GLY A 51 9.26 -8.68 -24.28
CA GLY A 51 9.56 -7.45 -25.01
C GLY A 51 10.48 -7.66 -26.22
N HIS A 52 11.43 -8.59 -26.13
CA HIS A 52 12.34 -8.94 -27.23
C HIS A 52 11.68 -9.79 -28.33
N LEU A 53 10.50 -10.37 -28.08
CA LEU A 53 9.73 -11.11 -29.09
C LEU A 53 8.90 -10.17 -29.98
N GLY A 54 8.76 -8.90 -29.59
CA GLY A 54 8.08 -7.86 -30.34
C GLY A 54 6.93 -7.19 -29.55
N ASN A 55 6.42 -6.10 -30.12
CA ASN A 55 5.47 -5.20 -29.47
C ASN A 55 4.10 -5.87 -29.21
N LEU A 56 3.63 -6.77 -30.09
CA LEU A 56 2.32 -7.43 -29.93
C LEU A 56 2.29 -8.42 -28.74
N PRO A 57 3.27 -9.35 -28.58
CA PRO A 57 3.41 -10.14 -27.36
C PRO A 57 3.59 -9.31 -26.09
N LEU A 58 4.33 -8.20 -26.15
CA LEU A 58 4.57 -7.32 -25.00
C LEU A 58 3.27 -6.66 -24.52
N ALA A 59 2.46 -6.11 -25.43
CA ALA A 59 1.17 -5.55 -25.11
C ALA A 59 0.23 -6.59 -24.49
N ALA A 60 0.18 -7.81 -25.06
CA ALA A 60 -0.65 -8.90 -24.56
C ALA A 60 -0.22 -9.37 -23.15
N ALA A 61 1.08 -9.53 -22.91
CA ALA A 61 1.61 -9.90 -21.60
C ALA A 61 1.38 -8.80 -20.57
N SER A 62 1.57 -7.53 -20.95
CA SER A 62 1.32 -6.38 -20.08
C SER A 62 -0.14 -6.33 -19.66
N ILE A 63 -1.09 -6.42 -20.61
CA ILE A 63 -2.53 -6.42 -20.30
C ILE A 63 -2.91 -7.66 -19.46
N GLY A 64 -2.46 -8.85 -19.85
CA GLY A 64 -2.81 -10.10 -19.17
C GLY A 64 -2.30 -10.16 -17.73
N LEU A 65 -1.03 -9.81 -17.51
CA LEU A 65 -0.42 -9.80 -16.17
C LEU A 65 -1.01 -8.68 -15.30
N SER A 66 -1.22 -7.49 -15.87
CA SER A 66 -1.77 -6.33 -15.14
C SER A 66 -3.26 -6.38 -14.86
N VAL A 67 -4.04 -7.26 -15.51
CA VAL A 67 -5.47 -7.41 -15.20
C VAL A 67 -5.68 -8.60 -14.26
N PHE A 68 -5.12 -9.77 -14.57
CA PHE A 68 -5.40 -10.99 -13.81
C PHE A 68 -4.71 -11.02 -12.43
N ALA A 69 -3.43 -10.66 -12.36
CA ALA A 69 -2.70 -10.62 -11.09
C ALA A 69 -3.26 -9.52 -10.18
N THR A 70 -3.63 -8.39 -10.77
CA THR A 70 -4.02 -7.16 -10.10
C THR A 70 -5.42 -7.24 -9.47
N PHE A 71 -6.39 -7.86 -10.15
CA PHE A 71 -7.72 -8.11 -9.58
C PHE A 71 -7.69 -9.12 -8.43
N SER A 72 -6.92 -10.19 -8.59
CA SER A 72 -6.84 -11.25 -7.57
C SER A 72 -6.06 -10.77 -6.34
N LEU A 73 -4.89 -10.14 -6.54
CA LEU A 73 -3.99 -9.75 -5.46
C LEU A 73 -4.55 -8.60 -4.61
N GLY A 74 -5.22 -7.62 -5.22
CA GLY A 74 -5.82 -6.51 -4.48
C GLY A 74 -6.89 -6.93 -3.47
N PHE A 75 -7.73 -7.88 -3.87
CA PHE A 75 -8.78 -8.40 -2.99
C PHE A 75 -8.20 -9.18 -1.79
N PHE A 76 -7.22 -10.05 -2.03
CA PHE A 76 -6.58 -10.84 -0.96
C PHE A 76 -5.74 -9.98 -0.01
N LEU A 77 -4.98 -9.02 -0.54
CA LEU A 77 -4.17 -8.11 0.27
C LEU A 77 -5.06 -7.20 1.13
N GLY A 78 -6.19 -6.77 0.57
CA GLY A 78 -7.25 -6.05 1.27
C GLY A 78 -7.82 -6.81 2.47
N MET A 79 -8.17 -8.08 2.30
CA MET A 79 -8.68 -8.88 3.43
C MET A 79 -7.61 -9.18 4.49
N GLY A 80 -6.35 -9.36 4.09
CA GLY A 80 -5.22 -9.59 4.99
C GLY A 80 -4.86 -8.37 5.85
N SER A 81 -5.05 -7.16 5.33
CA SER A 81 -4.71 -5.93 6.05
C SER A 81 -5.52 -5.72 7.35
N ALA A 82 -6.81 -6.12 7.37
CA ALA A 82 -7.62 -6.07 8.59
C ALA A 82 -7.11 -7.04 9.66
N LEU A 83 -6.51 -8.16 9.28
CA LEU A 83 -5.86 -9.07 10.22
C LEU A 83 -4.66 -8.40 10.88
N GLU A 84 -3.81 -7.73 10.09
CA GLU A 84 -2.61 -7.05 10.60
C GLU A 84 -2.97 -6.01 11.67
N THR A 85 -3.98 -5.17 11.40
CA THR A 85 -4.46 -4.17 12.36
C THR A 85 -4.87 -4.79 13.68
N LEU A 86 -5.66 -5.87 13.63
CA LEU A 86 -6.30 -6.43 14.81
C LEU A 86 -5.35 -7.29 15.63
N CYS A 87 -4.53 -8.09 14.97
CA CYS A 87 -3.45 -8.80 15.64
C CYS A 87 -2.45 -7.82 16.26
N GLY A 88 -2.12 -6.73 15.58
CA GLY A 88 -1.23 -5.70 16.12
C GLY A 88 -1.82 -5.00 17.35
N GLN A 89 -3.08 -4.56 17.28
CA GLN A 89 -3.76 -3.95 18.43
C GLN A 89 -3.85 -4.92 19.63
N ALA A 90 -4.15 -6.19 19.39
CA ALA A 90 -4.24 -7.22 20.44
C ALA A 90 -2.88 -7.56 21.07
N PHE A 91 -1.83 -7.65 20.25
CA PHE A 91 -0.46 -7.86 20.70
C PHE A 91 0.03 -6.67 21.53
N GLY A 92 -0.20 -5.44 21.05
CA GLY A 92 0.12 -4.20 21.76
C GLY A 92 -0.60 -4.07 23.10
N ALA A 93 -1.84 -4.57 23.19
CA ALA A 93 -2.62 -4.61 24.43
C ALA A 93 -2.22 -5.74 25.39
N GLY A 94 -1.22 -6.58 25.05
CA GLY A 94 -0.75 -7.68 25.88
C GLY A 94 -1.67 -8.92 25.91
N GLN A 95 -2.68 -8.98 25.03
CA GLN A 95 -3.67 -10.07 24.98
C GLN A 95 -3.25 -11.15 23.99
N VAL A 96 -2.16 -11.87 24.29
CA VAL A 96 -1.57 -12.86 23.36
C VAL A 96 -2.49 -14.07 23.09
N SER A 97 -3.38 -14.42 24.02
CA SER A 97 -4.42 -15.45 23.79
C SER A 97 -5.39 -15.06 22.66
N MET A 98 -5.68 -13.76 22.51
CA MET A 98 -6.51 -13.24 21.44
C MET A 98 -5.80 -13.21 20.09
N LEU A 99 -4.47 -13.16 20.06
CA LEU A 99 -3.68 -13.27 18.83
C LEU A 99 -3.95 -14.61 18.10
N GLY A 100 -4.04 -15.70 18.87
CA GLY A 100 -4.40 -17.02 18.34
C GLY A 100 -5.81 -17.05 17.75
N VAL A 101 -6.77 -16.38 18.39
CA VAL A 101 -8.17 -16.28 17.93
C VAL A 101 -8.28 -15.39 16.68
N TYR A 102 -7.55 -14.26 16.61
CA TYR A 102 -7.52 -13.39 15.44
C TYR A 102 -6.85 -14.06 14.23
N LEU A 103 -5.77 -14.80 14.44
CA LEU A 103 -5.13 -15.61 13.40
C LEU A 103 -6.11 -16.67 12.88
N GLN A 104 -6.81 -17.39 13.77
CA GLN A 104 -7.82 -18.38 13.39
C GLN A 104 -8.99 -17.75 12.61
N ARG A 105 -9.54 -16.61 13.06
CA ARG A 105 -10.64 -15.88 12.39
C ARG A 105 -10.24 -15.36 11.01
N SER A 106 -8.99 -14.94 10.88
CA SER A 106 -8.48 -14.40 9.62
C SER A 106 -8.11 -15.50 8.65
N TRP A 107 -7.56 -16.60 9.13
CA TRP A 107 -7.47 -17.82 8.34
C TRP A 107 -8.83 -18.31 7.92
N ILE A 108 -9.86 -18.16 8.73
CA ILE A 108 -11.23 -18.53 8.40
C ILE A 108 -11.83 -17.64 7.32
N ILE A 109 -11.58 -16.33 7.32
CA ILE A 109 -12.10 -15.41 6.31
C ILE A 109 -11.26 -15.45 5.03
N LEU A 110 -9.94 -15.54 5.16
CA LEU A 110 -9.04 -15.83 4.04
C LEU A 110 -9.34 -17.22 3.47
N ALA A 111 -9.67 -18.22 4.31
CA ALA A 111 -10.10 -19.54 3.87
C ALA A 111 -11.48 -19.49 3.26
N VAL A 112 -12.47 -18.72 3.74
CA VAL A 112 -13.79 -18.62 3.09
C VAL A 112 -13.70 -17.88 1.76
N ALA A 113 -12.89 -16.83 1.70
CA ALA A 113 -12.59 -16.13 0.45
C ALA A 113 -11.74 -16.99 -0.51
N ALA A 114 -10.83 -17.81 0.02
CA ALA A 114 -10.08 -18.79 -0.74
C ALA A 114 -10.88 -20.07 -1.01
N LEU A 115 -11.93 -20.40 -0.27
CA LEU A 115 -12.79 -21.60 -0.42
C LEU A 115 -13.83 -21.41 -1.52
N LEU A 116 -14.03 -20.17 -1.98
CA LEU A 116 -14.55 -19.89 -3.31
C LEU A 116 -13.57 -20.32 -4.43
N MET A 117 -12.38 -20.81 -4.07
CA MET A 117 -11.35 -21.45 -4.90
C MET A 117 -10.65 -22.61 -4.13
N ASP A 118 -11.40 -23.68 -3.87
CA ASP A 118 -10.96 -25.04 -3.48
C ASP A 118 -10.27 -25.30 -2.11
N GLY A 119 -11.00 -26.08 -1.27
CA GLY A 119 -10.48 -27.21 -0.46
C GLY A 119 -9.90 -26.94 0.95
N TRP A 120 -10.73 -26.96 2.00
CA TRP A 120 -10.27 -26.89 3.41
C TRP A 120 -10.97 -27.90 4.35
N ARG A 121 -10.27 -28.41 5.38
CA ARG A 121 -10.75 -29.35 6.41
C ARG A 121 -10.74 -28.78 7.85
N GLY A 122 -11.89 -28.25 8.33
CA GLY A 122 -12.27 -28.16 9.77
C GLY A 122 -12.19 -26.78 10.48
N TRP A 123 -13.10 -26.55 11.45
CA TRP A 123 -13.39 -25.27 12.16
C TRP A 123 -13.44 -25.39 13.70
N SER A 124 -13.25 -24.26 14.42
CA SER A 124 -13.54 -24.07 15.86
C SER A 124 -14.69 -23.07 16.07
N MET A 125 -15.60 -23.34 17.01
CA MET A 125 -16.82 -22.54 17.24
C MET A 125 -16.56 -21.12 17.79
N ALA A 126 -15.43 -20.87 18.45
CA ALA A 126 -15.06 -19.54 18.96
C ALA A 126 -14.75 -18.52 17.84
N ALA A 127 -14.48 -19.00 16.63
CA ALA A 127 -14.17 -18.16 15.48
C ALA A 127 -15.42 -17.50 14.85
N PHE A 128 -16.62 -17.96 15.18
CA PHE A 128 -17.87 -17.42 14.64
C PHE A 128 -18.51 -16.31 15.49
N ASN A 129 -18.02 -16.07 16.71
CA ASN A 129 -18.55 -15.00 17.56
C ASN A 129 -18.09 -13.62 17.05
N ASP A 130 -19.06 -12.71 16.86
CA ASP A 130 -18.89 -11.32 16.43
C ASP A 130 -18.12 -11.09 15.11
N MET A 131 -18.26 -12.01 14.14
CA MET A 131 -17.64 -11.91 12.81
C MET A 131 -18.01 -10.64 12.04
N TRP A 132 -19.18 -10.05 12.26
CA TRP A 132 -19.66 -8.92 11.47
C TRP A 132 -18.73 -7.71 11.52
N ALA A 133 -18.16 -7.41 12.69
CA ALA A 133 -17.25 -6.28 12.84
C ALA A 133 -15.94 -6.51 12.07
N PHE A 134 -15.41 -7.74 12.10
CA PHE A 134 -14.24 -8.13 11.32
C PHE A 134 -14.55 -8.11 9.82
N VAL A 135 -15.65 -8.73 9.38
CA VAL A 135 -16.06 -8.78 7.96
C VAL A 135 -16.23 -7.38 7.39
N ARG A 136 -16.87 -6.47 8.15
CA ARG A 136 -16.99 -5.07 7.75
C ARG A 136 -15.63 -4.40 7.59
N LEU A 137 -14.74 -4.56 8.57
CA LEU A 137 -13.40 -3.98 8.57
C LEU A 137 -12.54 -4.50 7.40
N SER A 138 -12.61 -5.81 7.12
CA SER A 138 -11.96 -6.45 5.97
C SER A 138 -12.55 -5.98 4.63
N LEU A 139 -13.88 -5.85 4.53
CA LEU A 139 -14.54 -5.38 3.32
C LEU A 139 -14.17 -3.92 3.03
N GLU A 140 -14.17 -3.06 4.04
CA GLU A 140 -13.74 -1.66 3.90
C GLU A 140 -12.30 -1.56 3.39
N SER A 141 -11.40 -2.43 3.86
CA SER A 141 -10.01 -2.44 3.41
C SER A 141 -9.83 -3.05 2.01
N ALA A 142 -10.58 -4.11 1.70
CA ALA A 142 -10.63 -4.68 0.36
C ALA A 142 -11.12 -3.65 -0.66
N VAL A 143 -12.17 -2.91 -0.34
CA VAL A 143 -12.65 -1.82 -1.20
C VAL A 143 -11.59 -0.74 -1.35
N MET A 144 -10.95 -0.29 -0.26
CA MET A 144 -9.89 0.72 -0.31
C MET A 144 -8.75 0.33 -1.27
N ILE A 145 -8.20 -0.87 -1.09
CA ILE A 145 -7.08 -1.38 -1.89
C ILE A 145 -7.51 -1.67 -3.34
N CYS A 146 -8.70 -2.24 -3.56
CA CYS A 146 -9.23 -2.44 -4.91
C CYS A 146 -9.42 -1.11 -5.65
N LEU A 147 -9.91 -0.05 -4.99
CA LEU A 147 -10.04 1.26 -5.61
C LEU A 147 -8.70 1.86 -6.02
N GLU A 148 -7.64 1.67 -5.22
CA GLU A 148 -6.28 2.10 -5.57
C GLU A 148 -5.75 1.33 -6.79
N ILE A 149 -5.94 0.02 -6.75
CA ILE A 149 -5.39 -0.88 -7.75
C ILE A 149 -6.13 -0.77 -9.09
N TRP A 150 -7.45 -0.78 -9.08
CA TRP A 150 -8.27 -0.64 -10.29
C TRP A 150 -8.11 0.73 -10.92
N TYR A 151 -7.85 1.75 -10.11
CA TYR A 151 -7.52 3.06 -10.63
C TYR A 151 -6.28 2.99 -11.50
N LEU A 152 -5.20 2.37 -11.02
CA LEU A 152 -4.00 2.14 -11.84
C LEU A 152 -4.28 1.22 -13.03
N SER A 153 -5.07 0.15 -12.93
CA SER A 153 -5.42 -0.68 -14.10
C SER A 153 -6.20 0.10 -15.18
N THR A 154 -6.97 1.11 -14.78
CA THR A 154 -7.76 1.93 -15.72
C THR A 154 -6.86 2.75 -16.65
N ILE A 155 -5.66 3.15 -16.22
CA ILE A 155 -4.73 3.91 -17.07
C ILE A 155 -4.36 3.12 -18.33
N THR A 156 -4.13 1.81 -18.19
CA THR A 156 -3.79 0.91 -19.29
C THR A 156 -4.96 0.73 -20.24
N VAL A 157 -6.17 0.57 -19.69
CA VAL A 157 -7.40 0.42 -20.50
C VAL A 157 -7.70 1.70 -21.31
N LEU A 158 -7.57 2.88 -20.70
CA LEU A 158 -7.74 4.14 -21.41
C LEU A 158 -6.65 4.31 -22.49
N THR A 159 -5.40 4.05 -22.13
CA THR A 159 -4.27 4.15 -23.07
C THR A 159 -4.43 3.24 -24.29
N GLY A 160 -4.99 2.03 -24.10
CA GLY A 160 -5.27 1.08 -25.18
C GLY A 160 -6.35 1.53 -26.19
N ASN A 161 -7.08 2.61 -25.91
CA ASN A 161 -8.06 3.20 -26.83
C ASN A 161 -7.52 4.43 -27.59
N LEU A 162 -6.23 4.76 -27.46
CA LEU A 162 -5.60 5.82 -28.24
C LEU A 162 -5.33 5.36 -29.68
N GLN A 163 -5.17 6.30 -30.62
CA GLN A 163 -4.88 5.97 -32.03
C GLN A 163 -3.55 5.23 -32.18
N ASP A 164 -2.54 5.60 -31.39
CA ASP A 164 -1.24 4.91 -31.28
C ASP A 164 -1.20 3.93 -30.09
N ALA A 165 -2.28 3.17 -29.89
CA ALA A 165 -2.50 2.33 -28.70
C ALA A 165 -1.32 1.41 -28.38
N GLN A 166 -0.66 0.83 -29.40
CA GLN A 166 0.44 -0.11 -29.18
C GLN A 166 1.65 0.57 -28.51
N ILE A 167 2.20 1.63 -29.12
CA ILE A 167 3.35 2.36 -28.58
C ILE A 167 3.00 3.00 -27.22
N ALA A 168 1.77 3.51 -27.08
CA ALA A 168 1.30 4.12 -25.85
C ALA A 168 1.18 3.11 -24.69
N VAL A 169 0.60 1.93 -24.94
CA VAL A 169 0.47 0.85 -23.94
C VAL A 169 1.82 0.24 -23.62
N ASP A 170 2.67 0.00 -24.63
CA ASP A 170 3.99 -0.60 -24.42
C ASP A 170 4.92 0.33 -23.63
N SER A 171 4.92 1.63 -23.94
CA SER A 171 5.73 2.61 -23.20
C SER A 171 5.27 2.74 -21.74
N LEU A 172 3.94 2.75 -21.52
CA LEU A 172 3.35 2.70 -20.19
C LEU A 172 3.72 1.40 -19.47
N GLY A 173 3.69 0.25 -20.15
CA GLY A 173 4.03 -1.06 -19.60
C GLY A 173 5.48 -1.13 -19.11
N VAL A 174 6.43 -0.61 -19.90
CA VAL A 174 7.85 -0.50 -19.48
C VAL A 174 7.98 0.35 -18.22
N CYS A 175 7.36 1.52 -18.19
CA CYS A 175 7.42 2.39 -17.01
C CYS A 175 6.73 1.77 -15.78
N MET A 176 5.58 1.12 -15.96
CA MET A 176 4.85 0.46 -14.88
C MET A 176 5.61 -0.75 -14.34
N ASN A 177 6.41 -1.43 -15.17
CA ASN A 177 7.30 -2.49 -14.70
C ASN A 177 8.35 -1.94 -13.72
N ILE A 178 8.99 -0.82 -14.07
CA ILE A 178 9.96 -0.13 -13.19
C ILE A 178 9.29 0.35 -11.90
N ASN A 179 8.10 0.96 -12.00
CA ASN A 179 7.32 1.35 -10.83
C ASN A 179 6.96 0.15 -9.94
N GLY A 180 6.73 -1.03 -10.52
CA GLY A 180 6.41 -2.23 -9.76
C GLY A 180 7.54 -2.73 -8.86
N TRP A 181 8.80 -2.55 -9.25
CA TRP A 181 9.96 -2.84 -8.39
C TRP A 181 9.97 -1.98 -7.14
N GLU A 182 9.75 -0.68 -7.30
CA GLU A 182 9.65 0.25 -6.19
C GLU A 182 8.42 -0.07 -5.31
N ASN A 183 7.28 -0.38 -5.93
CA ASN A 183 6.05 -0.71 -5.23
C ASN A 183 6.22 -1.90 -4.27
N MET A 184 7.05 -2.90 -4.60
CA MET A 184 7.33 -4.02 -3.68
C MET A 184 8.02 -3.58 -2.38
N ILE A 185 8.88 -2.55 -2.46
CA ILE A 185 9.50 -1.96 -1.27
C ILE A 185 8.44 -1.28 -0.41
N PHE A 186 7.55 -0.50 -1.03
CA PHE A 186 6.52 0.23 -0.32
C PHE A 186 5.37 -0.64 0.21
N ILE A 187 5.11 -1.80 -0.39
CA ILE A 187 4.24 -2.83 0.23
C ILE A 187 4.85 -3.31 1.56
N GLY A 188 6.16 -3.55 1.60
CA GLY A 188 6.85 -3.93 2.84
C GLY A 188 6.78 -2.84 3.91
N ILE A 189 7.00 -1.57 3.52
CA ILE A 189 6.88 -0.42 4.43
C ILE A 189 5.43 -0.24 4.91
N ASN A 190 4.45 -0.36 4.01
CA ASN A 190 3.01 -0.27 4.31
C ASN A 190 2.60 -1.28 5.40
N ALA A 191 2.98 -2.56 5.24
CA ALA A 191 2.70 -3.59 6.24
C ALA A 191 3.42 -3.29 7.57
N ALA A 192 4.68 -2.87 7.52
CA ALA A 192 5.46 -2.56 8.71
C ALA A 192 4.89 -1.38 9.51
N ILE A 193 4.52 -0.28 8.86
CA ILE A 193 3.92 0.87 9.54
C ILE A 193 2.51 0.55 10.06
N SER A 194 1.74 -0.25 9.32
CA SER A 194 0.43 -0.77 9.75
C SER A 194 0.53 -1.55 11.07
N VAL A 195 1.45 -2.52 11.14
CA VAL A 195 1.74 -3.29 12.36
C VAL A 195 2.26 -2.39 13.48
N ARG A 196 3.11 -1.41 13.15
CA ARG A 196 3.73 -0.56 14.16
C ARG A 196 2.73 0.41 14.80
N VAL A 197 1.90 1.06 13.99
CA VAL A 197 0.84 1.95 14.46
C VAL A 197 -0.21 1.18 15.25
N SER A 198 -0.64 0.00 14.75
CA SER A 198 -1.61 -0.83 15.46
C SER A 198 -1.10 -1.30 16.83
N ASN A 199 0.17 -1.75 16.91
CA ASN A 199 0.82 -2.12 18.17
C ASN A 199 0.87 -0.95 19.17
N GLU A 200 1.33 0.23 18.73
CA GLU A 200 1.48 1.38 19.64
C GLU A 200 0.13 1.96 20.09
N LEU A 201 -0.89 1.94 19.22
CA LEU A 201 -2.25 2.32 19.60
C LEU A 201 -2.85 1.31 20.59
N GLY A 202 -2.68 0.00 20.35
CA GLY A 202 -3.11 -1.06 21.27
C GLY A 202 -2.44 -0.99 22.64
N ALA A 203 -1.17 -0.57 22.68
CA ALA A 203 -0.40 -0.36 23.91
C ALA A 203 -0.73 0.96 24.63
N GLY A 204 -1.63 1.78 24.09
CA GLY A 204 -1.97 3.08 24.66
C GLY A 204 -0.83 4.12 24.58
N ARG A 205 0.03 4.03 23.55
CA ARG A 205 1.22 4.89 23.34
C ARG A 205 1.07 5.79 22.11
N PRO A 206 0.14 6.77 22.13
CA PRO A 206 -0.21 7.57 20.95
C PRO A 206 0.95 8.42 20.41
N ARG A 207 1.81 8.95 21.29
CA ARG A 207 2.98 9.74 20.88
C ARG A 207 4.01 8.91 20.12
N ALA A 208 4.21 7.65 20.52
CA ALA A 208 5.11 6.73 19.85
C ALA A 208 4.57 6.33 18.47
N ALA A 209 3.26 6.09 18.36
CA ALA A 209 2.60 5.86 17.08
C ALA A 209 2.83 7.05 16.12
N MET A 210 2.55 8.28 16.57
CA MET A 210 2.77 9.49 15.77
C MET A 210 4.24 9.66 15.35
N HIS A 211 5.19 9.41 16.27
CA HIS A 211 6.62 9.49 15.96
C HIS A 211 7.03 8.50 14.86
N ALA A 212 6.55 7.25 14.93
CA ALA A 212 6.79 6.24 13.90
C ALA A 212 6.26 6.69 12.53
N VAL A 213 5.05 7.26 12.48
CA VAL A 213 4.48 7.80 11.23
C VAL A 213 5.35 8.88 10.60
N ILE A 214 5.81 9.85 11.40
CA ILE A 214 6.63 10.96 10.89
C ILE A 214 7.97 10.45 10.33
N VAL A 215 8.64 9.56 11.06
CA VAL A 215 9.93 8.99 10.65
C VAL A 215 9.79 8.27 9.32
N ILE A 216 8.78 7.41 9.18
CA ILE A 216 8.61 6.61 7.97
C ILE A 216 8.13 7.43 6.78
N ILE A 217 7.25 8.42 6.97
CA ILE A 217 6.90 9.35 5.87
C ILE A 217 8.16 10.06 5.35
N ALA A 218 9.05 10.51 6.25
CA ALA A 218 10.28 11.19 5.85
C ALA A 218 11.24 10.25 5.10
N GLU A 219 11.47 9.03 5.60
CA GLU A 219 12.30 8.03 4.92
C GLU A 219 11.74 7.62 3.56
N SER A 220 10.43 7.37 3.49
CA SER A 220 9.75 7.01 2.25
C SER A 220 9.82 8.13 1.21
N LEU A 221 9.68 9.39 1.62
CA LEU A 221 9.88 10.53 0.73
C LEU A 221 11.32 10.59 0.20
N LEU A 222 12.32 10.35 1.06
CA LEU A 222 13.73 10.31 0.63
C LEU A 222 14.01 9.19 -0.37
N ILE A 223 13.44 7.99 -0.15
CA ILE A 223 13.55 6.86 -1.08
C ILE A 223 12.89 7.20 -2.42
N GLY A 224 11.67 7.74 -2.40
CA GLY A 224 10.97 8.13 -3.63
C GLY A 224 11.72 9.21 -4.42
N LEU A 225 12.30 10.21 -3.74
CA LEU A 225 13.14 11.23 -4.38
C LEU A 225 14.42 10.64 -5.00
N LEU A 226 15.04 9.65 -4.33
CA LEU A 226 16.19 8.93 -4.88
C LEU A 226 15.79 8.13 -6.13
N CYS A 227 14.67 7.41 -6.07
CA CYS A 227 14.13 6.66 -7.21
C CYS A 227 13.80 7.58 -8.39
N MET A 228 13.17 8.73 -8.14
CA MET A 228 12.93 9.76 -9.15
C MET A 228 14.24 10.24 -9.79
N ALA A 229 15.25 10.56 -8.97
CA ALA A 229 16.54 11.00 -9.48
C ALA A 229 17.19 9.93 -10.37
N LEU A 230 17.14 8.66 -9.98
CA LEU A 230 17.65 7.54 -10.77
C LEU A 230 16.91 7.42 -12.12
N VAL A 231 15.57 7.44 -12.12
CA VAL A 231 14.79 7.38 -13.36
C VAL A 231 15.10 8.55 -14.28
N LEU A 232 15.27 9.76 -13.75
CA LEU A 232 15.59 10.93 -14.55
C LEU A 232 17.02 10.90 -15.12
N ILE A 233 18.00 10.40 -14.35
CA ILE A 233 19.38 10.22 -14.80
C ILE A 233 19.45 9.20 -15.95
N PHE A 234 18.72 8.09 -15.82
CA PHE A 234 18.74 6.99 -16.79
C PHE A 234 17.60 7.04 -17.82
N ARG A 235 16.88 8.16 -17.92
CA ARG A 235 15.62 8.28 -18.68
C ARG A 235 15.70 7.80 -20.14
N ASP A 236 16.86 8.00 -20.77
CA ASP A 236 17.09 7.70 -22.18
C ASP A 236 17.64 6.27 -22.40
N ASN A 237 18.00 5.57 -21.32
CA ASN A 237 18.78 4.32 -21.40
C ASN A 237 18.04 3.09 -20.83
N PHE A 238 17.18 3.25 -19.82
CA PHE A 238 16.59 2.07 -19.15
C PHE A 238 15.64 1.27 -20.07
N ALA A 239 15.05 1.92 -21.08
CA ALA A 239 14.15 1.26 -22.04
C ALA A 239 14.87 0.24 -22.93
N ILE A 240 16.19 0.39 -23.13
CA ILE A 240 17.02 -0.52 -23.95
C ILE A 240 17.00 -1.95 -23.39
N ILE A 241 16.79 -2.10 -22.07
CA ILE A 241 16.67 -3.40 -21.42
C ILE A 241 15.41 -4.14 -21.86
N TYR A 242 14.36 -3.42 -22.26
CA TYR A 242 13.04 -3.99 -22.57
C TYR A 242 12.81 -4.19 -24.07
N THR A 243 13.40 -3.34 -24.91
CA THR A 243 13.11 -3.32 -26.35
C THR A 243 14.27 -2.77 -27.18
N THR A 244 14.40 -3.26 -28.42
CA THR A 244 15.31 -2.73 -29.44
C THR A 244 14.64 -1.69 -30.35
N ASP A 245 13.33 -1.47 -30.20
CA ASP A 245 12.55 -0.49 -30.98
C ASP A 245 12.84 0.94 -30.51
N LEU A 246 13.49 1.73 -31.38
CA LEU A 246 13.88 3.11 -31.10
C LEU A 246 12.67 4.03 -30.89
N GLU A 247 11.55 3.79 -31.58
CA GLU A 247 10.35 4.60 -31.44
C GLU A 247 9.75 4.41 -30.04
N LEU A 248 9.71 3.16 -29.57
CA LEU A 248 9.27 2.82 -28.23
C LEU A 248 10.22 3.37 -27.15
N GLN A 249 11.54 3.29 -27.34
CA GLN A 249 12.51 3.88 -26.42
C GLN A 249 12.32 5.40 -26.27
N HIS A 250 12.12 6.11 -27.38
CA HIS A 250 11.84 7.54 -27.37
C HIS A 250 10.51 7.87 -26.66
N ALA A 251 9.46 7.06 -26.88
CA ALA A 251 8.18 7.21 -26.19
C ALA A 251 8.31 7.05 -24.66
N VAL A 252 9.07 6.05 -24.22
CA VAL A 252 9.38 5.81 -22.79
C VAL A 252 10.14 7.00 -22.18
N SER A 253 11.19 7.48 -22.84
CA SER A 253 11.96 8.65 -22.35
C SER A 253 11.07 9.89 -22.16
N LYS A 254 10.13 10.12 -23.08
CA LYS A 254 9.20 11.26 -23.02
C LYS A 254 8.29 11.23 -21.80
N ILE A 255 7.90 10.05 -21.32
CA ILE A 255 7.03 9.87 -20.14
C ILE A 255 7.79 9.50 -18.86
N ALA A 256 9.10 9.27 -18.93
CA ALA A 256 9.94 8.94 -17.78
C ALA A 256 9.90 10.02 -16.67
N GLY A 257 9.67 11.29 -17.03
CA GLY A 257 9.46 12.35 -16.04
C GLY A 257 8.19 12.15 -15.20
N LEU A 258 7.10 11.66 -15.82
CA LEU A 258 5.87 11.31 -15.11
C LEU A 258 6.05 10.06 -14.26
N LEU A 259 6.84 9.09 -14.74
CA LEU A 259 7.25 7.95 -13.91
C LEU A 259 7.97 8.43 -12.65
N GLY A 260 9.00 9.28 -12.77
CA GLY A 260 9.73 9.79 -11.61
C GLY A 260 8.82 10.50 -10.60
N LEU A 261 7.88 11.33 -11.05
CA LEU A 261 6.90 11.96 -10.16
C LEU A 261 5.95 10.95 -9.53
N THR A 262 5.55 9.92 -10.28
CA THR A 262 4.72 8.82 -9.80
C THR A 262 5.42 8.06 -8.67
N MET A 263 6.72 7.81 -8.81
CA MET A 263 7.53 7.13 -7.78
C MET A 263 7.54 7.91 -6.46
N VAL A 264 7.67 9.24 -6.49
CA VAL A 264 7.60 10.09 -5.28
C VAL A 264 6.22 10.04 -4.62
N LEU A 265 5.15 10.12 -5.41
CA LEU A 265 3.79 10.08 -4.85
C LEU A 265 3.46 8.69 -4.29
N ASN A 266 3.86 7.64 -5.01
CA ASN A 266 3.69 6.24 -4.60
C ASN A 266 4.65 5.84 -3.47
N SER A 267 5.63 6.65 -3.10
CA SER A 267 6.44 6.38 -1.92
C SER A 267 5.73 6.76 -0.63
N VAL A 268 4.98 7.87 -0.65
CA VAL A 268 4.27 8.40 0.52
C VAL A 268 2.89 7.79 0.67
N GLN A 269 2.14 7.63 -0.42
CA GLN A 269 0.74 7.18 -0.38
C GLN A 269 0.57 5.83 0.34
N PRO A 270 1.37 4.77 0.07
CA PRO A 270 1.25 3.49 0.77
C PRO A 270 1.57 3.59 2.26
N VAL A 271 2.47 4.47 2.68
CA VAL A 271 2.76 4.67 4.11
C VAL A 271 1.50 5.18 4.81
N VAL A 272 0.87 6.20 4.23
CA VAL A 272 -0.32 6.82 4.83
C VAL A 272 -1.51 5.87 4.79
N SER A 273 -1.70 5.09 3.72
CA SER A 273 -2.67 3.99 3.69
C SER A 273 -2.34 2.90 4.73
N GLY A 274 -1.07 2.61 5.01
CA GLY A 274 -0.66 1.69 6.08
C GLY A 274 -1.01 2.22 7.47
N VAL A 275 -0.87 3.53 7.70
CA VAL A 275 -1.36 4.18 8.92
C VAL A 275 -2.88 4.12 9.01
N ALA A 276 -3.58 4.27 7.87
CA ALA A 276 -5.03 4.08 7.76
C ALA A 276 -5.49 2.69 8.18
N VAL A 277 -4.75 1.67 7.75
CA VAL A 277 -4.99 0.29 8.15
C VAL A 277 -4.68 0.10 9.63
N GLY A 278 -3.50 0.53 10.11
CA GLY A 278 -3.09 0.35 11.51
C GLY A 278 -4.00 1.04 12.53
N GLY A 279 -4.60 2.18 12.17
CA GLY A 279 -5.61 2.87 12.97
C GLY A 279 -7.04 2.34 12.80
N GLY A 280 -7.32 1.51 11.79
CA GLY A 280 -8.65 0.97 11.51
C GLY A 280 -9.63 1.99 10.91
N TRP A 281 -9.16 2.87 10.04
CA TRP A 281 -9.90 3.98 9.42
C TRP A 281 -9.92 3.86 7.89
N GLN A 282 -9.64 2.67 7.35
CA GLN A 282 -9.66 2.37 5.92
C GLN A 282 -10.99 2.70 5.21
N GLY A 283 -12.14 2.65 5.92
CA GLY A 283 -13.44 3.03 5.34
C GLY A 283 -13.47 4.50 4.92
N LEU A 284 -12.89 5.40 5.71
CA LEU A 284 -12.75 6.81 5.36
C LEU A 284 -11.86 6.97 4.12
N VAL A 285 -10.75 6.23 4.07
CA VAL A 285 -9.83 6.26 2.92
C VAL A 285 -10.50 5.75 1.66
N ALA A 286 -11.34 4.71 1.73
CA ALA A 286 -12.11 4.24 0.57
C ALA A 286 -13.02 5.34 -0.02
N TYR A 287 -13.70 6.13 0.81
CA TYR A 287 -14.49 7.28 0.34
C TYR A 287 -13.63 8.37 -0.31
N ILE A 288 -12.46 8.66 0.27
CA ILE A 288 -11.52 9.63 -0.29
C ILE A 288 -10.99 9.13 -1.63
N ASN A 289 -10.67 7.84 -1.76
CA ASN A 289 -10.25 7.19 -3.00
C ASN A 289 -11.33 7.33 -4.09
N LEU A 290 -12.61 7.06 -3.76
CA LEU A 290 -13.72 7.27 -4.70
C LEU A 290 -13.77 8.70 -5.24
N GLY A 291 -13.66 9.69 -4.36
CA GLY A 291 -13.68 11.11 -4.76
C GLY A 291 -12.46 11.53 -5.58
N CYS A 292 -11.26 11.25 -5.07
CA CYS A 292 -10.03 11.73 -5.70
C CYS A 292 -9.72 11.00 -7.00
N TYR A 293 -9.90 9.68 -7.03
CA TYR A 293 -9.53 8.87 -8.18
C TYR A 293 -10.62 8.87 -9.24
N TYR A 294 -11.86 8.55 -8.88
CA TYR A 294 -12.91 8.30 -9.87
C TYR A 294 -13.74 9.53 -10.21
N VAL A 295 -13.96 10.44 -9.25
CA VAL A 295 -14.73 11.67 -9.52
C VAL A 295 -13.84 12.78 -10.11
N LEU A 296 -12.57 12.86 -9.73
CA LEU A 296 -11.66 13.92 -10.18
C LEU A 296 -10.59 13.44 -11.14
N GLY A 297 -9.74 12.50 -10.72
CA GLY A 297 -8.56 12.15 -11.49
C GLY A 297 -8.86 11.41 -12.80
N LEU A 298 -9.85 10.51 -12.83
CA LEU A 298 -10.24 9.77 -14.04
C LEU A 298 -10.86 10.69 -15.11
N PRO A 299 -11.84 11.57 -14.79
CA PRO A 299 -12.32 12.57 -15.74
C PRO A 299 -11.22 13.51 -16.22
N LEU A 300 -10.31 13.94 -15.34
CA LEU A 300 -9.19 14.79 -15.71
C LEU A 300 -8.22 14.07 -16.67
N GLY A 301 -7.89 12.80 -16.40
CA GLY A 301 -7.08 11.96 -17.28
C GLY A 301 -7.73 11.77 -18.65
N TYR A 302 -9.03 11.50 -18.69
CA TYR A 302 -9.79 11.41 -19.94
C TYR A 302 -9.76 12.73 -20.74
N LEU A 303 -9.98 13.87 -20.07
CA LEU A 303 -9.94 15.18 -20.73
C LEU A 303 -8.55 15.51 -21.30
N LEU A 304 -7.50 15.33 -20.50
CA LEU A 304 -6.12 15.61 -20.93
C LEU A 304 -5.66 14.66 -22.03
N GLY A 305 -6.01 13.37 -21.93
CA GLY A 305 -5.65 12.35 -22.92
C GLY A 305 -6.32 12.55 -24.28
N TYR A 306 -7.66 12.62 -24.29
CA TYR A 306 -8.43 12.59 -25.54
C TYR A 306 -8.88 13.96 -26.04
N LYS A 307 -9.32 14.85 -25.15
CA LYS A 307 -9.87 16.16 -25.58
C LYS A 307 -8.76 17.15 -25.91
N PHE A 308 -7.69 17.16 -25.12
CA PHE A 308 -6.53 18.02 -25.32
C PHE A 308 -5.40 17.36 -26.12
N ASN A 309 -5.58 16.10 -26.55
CA ASN A 309 -4.62 15.35 -27.36
C ASN A 309 -3.21 15.23 -26.75
N TYR A 310 -3.09 15.20 -25.41
CA TYR A 310 -1.81 14.90 -24.75
C TYR A 310 -1.50 13.40 -24.67
N GLY A 311 -2.37 12.54 -25.20
CA GLY A 311 -2.15 11.09 -25.30
C GLY A 311 -1.91 10.44 -23.95
N VAL A 312 -1.03 9.42 -23.90
CA VAL A 312 -0.73 8.67 -22.67
C VAL A 312 -0.20 9.58 -21.54
N GLY A 313 0.62 10.57 -21.87
CA GLY A 313 1.14 11.53 -20.88
C GLY A 313 0.03 12.37 -20.25
N GLY A 314 -0.99 12.75 -21.02
CA GLY A 314 -2.17 13.45 -20.51
C GLY A 314 -3.02 12.60 -19.58
N ILE A 315 -3.29 11.35 -19.98
CA ILE A 315 -4.05 10.39 -19.15
C ILE A 315 -3.32 10.19 -17.82
N TRP A 316 -2.03 9.89 -17.88
CA TRP A 316 -1.21 9.65 -16.69
C TRP A 316 -1.14 10.88 -15.79
N ALA A 317 -0.84 12.07 -16.34
CA ALA A 317 -0.79 13.30 -15.55
C ALA A 317 -2.11 13.61 -14.85
N GLY A 318 -3.25 13.48 -15.56
CA GLY A 318 -4.57 13.73 -14.97
C GLY A 318 -4.93 12.74 -13.86
N MET A 319 -4.56 11.47 -14.02
CA MET A 319 -4.76 10.47 -12.98
C MET A 319 -3.83 10.69 -11.78
N LEU A 320 -2.59 11.13 -12.04
CA LEU A 320 -1.62 11.43 -11.00
C LEU A 320 -2.06 12.60 -10.11
N CYS A 321 -2.81 13.57 -10.64
CA CYS A 321 -3.45 14.61 -9.83
C CYS A 321 -4.44 14.02 -8.82
N GLY A 322 -5.15 12.95 -9.15
CA GLY A 322 -6.02 12.23 -8.23
C GLY A 322 -5.24 11.61 -7.06
N ILE A 323 -4.10 10.97 -7.36
CA ILE A 323 -3.17 10.41 -6.35
C ILE A 323 -2.60 11.51 -5.47
N ALA A 324 -2.14 12.62 -6.06
CA ALA A 324 -1.60 13.74 -5.32
C ALA A 324 -2.64 14.36 -4.37
N LEU A 325 -3.87 14.59 -4.85
CA LEU A 325 -4.94 15.14 -4.03
C LEU A 325 -5.31 14.21 -2.88
N GLN A 326 -5.44 12.90 -3.15
CA GLN A 326 -5.70 11.89 -2.13
C GLN A 326 -4.60 11.90 -1.06
N THR A 327 -3.33 11.92 -1.47
CA THR A 327 -2.17 11.90 -0.57
C THR A 327 -2.17 13.12 0.32
N LEU A 328 -2.44 14.31 -0.23
CA LEU A 328 -2.52 15.56 0.54
C LEU A 328 -3.66 15.54 1.56
N ILE A 329 -4.83 15.03 1.18
CA ILE A 329 -5.97 14.90 2.10
C ILE A 329 -5.63 13.94 3.23
N LEU A 330 -5.04 12.78 2.93
CA LEU A 330 -4.67 11.81 3.97
C LEU A 330 -3.58 12.33 4.90
N LEU A 331 -2.56 13.02 4.38
CA LEU A 331 -1.54 13.67 5.20
C LEU A 331 -2.15 14.73 6.13
N PHE A 332 -3.09 15.52 5.62
CA PHE A 332 -3.82 16.50 6.44
C PHE A 332 -4.64 15.83 7.53
N ILE A 333 -5.31 14.73 7.20
CA ILE A 333 -6.09 13.94 8.15
C ILE A 333 -5.17 13.38 9.25
N VAL A 334 -4.06 12.72 8.89
CA VAL A 334 -3.03 12.21 9.83
C VAL A 334 -2.50 13.32 10.74
N TRP A 335 -2.26 14.51 10.20
CA TRP A 335 -1.79 15.66 10.97
C TRP A 335 -2.85 16.18 11.96
N ARG A 336 -4.14 16.05 11.63
CA ARG A 336 -5.26 16.51 12.46
C ARG A 336 -5.81 15.47 13.43
N THR A 337 -5.44 14.19 13.27
CA THR A 337 -5.90 13.09 14.12
C THR A 337 -5.53 13.32 15.58
N ASP A 338 -6.51 13.22 16.47
CA ASP A 338 -6.24 13.12 17.90
C ASP A 338 -5.81 11.69 18.24
N TRP A 339 -4.49 11.48 18.25
CA TRP A 339 -3.89 10.19 18.53
C TRP A 339 -4.27 9.63 19.90
N ASN A 340 -4.58 10.48 20.90
CA ASN A 340 -5.02 10.00 22.22
C ASN A 340 -6.43 9.39 22.14
N ALA A 341 -7.33 10.03 21.39
CA ALA A 341 -8.65 9.49 21.13
C ALA A 341 -8.59 8.17 20.35
N GLU A 342 -7.70 8.07 19.35
CA GLU A 342 -7.50 6.83 18.60
C GLU A 342 -6.95 5.68 19.46
N ALA A 343 -6.02 5.96 20.37
CA ALA A 343 -5.52 4.96 21.32
C ALA A 343 -6.63 4.46 22.27
N ALA A 344 -7.50 5.36 22.74
CA ALA A 344 -8.66 4.99 23.54
C ALA A 344 -9.66 4.14 22.74
N LEU A 345 -9.91 4.49 21.47
CA LEU A 345 -10.75 3.69 20.58
C LEU A 345 -10.15 2.30 20.32
N ALA A 346 -8.85 2.19 20.07
CA ALA A 346 -8.16 0.91 19.90
C ALA A 346 -8.33 0.01 21.14
N SER A 347 -8.12 0.57 22.34
CA SER A 347 -8.35 -0.16 23.60
C SER A 347 -9.79 -0.66 23.74
N SER A 348 -10.77 0.16 23.36
CA SER A 348 -12.19 -0.24 23.37
C SER A 348 -12.51 -1.35 22.35
N ARG A 349 -11.88 -1.37 21.17
CA ARG A 349 -12.04 -2.42 20.15
C ARG A 349 -11.51 -3.76 20.65
N VAL A 350 -10.34 -3.74 21.30
CA VAL A 350 -9.74 -4.93 21.92
C VAL A 350 -10.65 -5.49 23.03
N GLN A 351 -11.17 -4.63 23.93
CA GLN A 351 -12.08 -5.07 25.00
C GLN A 351 -13.41 -5.63 24.48
N LYS A 352 -14.01 -5.00 23.47
CA LYS A 352 -15.28 -5.44 22.89
C LYS A 352 -15.17 -6.83 22.25
N TRP A 353 -13.98 -7.20 21.78
CA TRP A 353 -13.76 -8.43 21.00
C TRP A 353 -13.02 -9.52 21.78
N GLY A 354 -12.35 -9.17 22.88
CA GLY A 354 -11.71 -10.10 23.81
C GLY A 354 -12.69 -10.88 24.70
N GLY A 355 -13.98 -10.51 24.69
CA GLY A 355 -14.96 -11.04 25.64
C GLY A 355 -14.75 -10.49 27.05
N THR A 356 -15.82 -10.43 27.84
CA THR A 356 -15.82 -9.95 29.23
C THR A 356 -15.15 -10.91 30.23
N ASP A 357 -14.30 -11.82 29.78
CA ASP A 357 -13.54 -12.65 30.70
C ASP A 357 -12.29 -11.90 31.15
N GLY A 358 -12.31 -11.53 32.44
CA GLY A 358 -11.25 -10.82 33.15
C GLY A 358 -9.95 -11.61 33.21
N THR A 359 -9.29 -11.74 32.06
CA THR A 359 -7.94 -12.27 31.97
C THR A 359 -6.99 -11.16 32.36
N LYS A 360 -6.37 -11.30 33.53
CA LYS A 360 -5.36 -10.38 34.06
C LYS A 360 -4.25 -10.13 33.03
N PRO A 361 -3.70 -8.91 32.97
CA PRO A 361 -2.51 -8.63 32.16
C PRO A 361 -1.35 -9.53 32.60
N LEU A 362 -0.67 -10.16 31.63
CA LEU A 362 0.44 -11.10 31.84
C LEU A 362 1.78 -10.43 32.19
N LEU A 363 1.78 -9.12 32.46
CA LEU A 363 2.97 -8.35 32.82
C LEU A 363 2.75 -7.64 34.17
N GLU A 364 2.68 -8.43 35.23
CA GLU A 364 3.19 -7.99 36.54
C GLU A 364 4.55 -8.67 36.70
N ASP A 365 5.58 -7.85 36.87
CA ASP A 365 6.97 -8.27 37.07
C ASP A 365 7.07 -9.17 38.32
N ASP A 366 7.68 -10.35 38.16
CA ASP A 366 8.36 -11.11 39.23
C ASP A 366 9.86 -11.18 38.92
#